data_AF-A0A349D8G7-F1
#
_entry.id   AF-A0A349D8G7-F1
#
_cell.length_a   1.000
_cell.length_b   1.000
_cell.length_c   1.000
_cell.angle_alpha   90.00
_cell.angle_beta   90.00
_cell.angle_gamma   90.00
#
_symmetry.space_group_name_H-M   'P 1'
#
loop_
_entity.id
_entity.type
_entity.pdbx_description
1 polymer ?
#
loop_
_entity_poly.entity_id
_entity_poly.type
_entity_poly.pdbx_seq_one_letter_code
_entity_poly.pdbx_strand_id
1 'polypeptide(L)'
;MNRLVAIVGRPNVGKSTLFNRLIGQRRAIVDEFSGVTRDRVYGDFHWAGHEFHVVDTGGYVKDSDELFDREIRKQVEIAMQEAGVILFMVDVTMGITPLDEDIAVMLRRTDRPVIVVSNKVDNNKRIADSAEFYAFGLGEVFGISSISGSGTGELLDQIVEVIPKDETPEKVNEGDEIPRIAIVGRPNAGKSSMVNALIGAERNIVTPIAGTTRDSTDVHYNAFGFDFILVDTAGIRKKTKVHEDLEFYSVMRAINAIEGADVCLLMIDAIEGIGAQDVNIFHLAERNHKGIVILVNKWDLVEKDTKTAEAFEKLIREKISPFSDVEVIFTSVINKQRIHKALEKAIEVCNNRKAKIKTSELNEYILPIIERSPPPAIKGKYIKIKFATQLPTHAPSFAFFCNLPQYLKENYKRFLENKLREKYDFTGVPIRVFFRKK
;
A
#
# COMPACT_ATOMS: atom_id res chain seq x y z
N MET A 1 5.90 -2.80 -9.28
CA MET A 1 4.93 -3.87 -9.60
C MET A 1 3.92 -4.00 -8.47
N ASN A 2 2.72 -4.54 -8.72
CA ASN A 2 1.74 -4.82 -7.66
C ASN A 2 2.33 -5.84 -6.67
N ARG A 3 2.46 -5.47 -5.39
CA ARG A 3 3.13 -6.29 -4.36
C ARG A 3 2.18 -7.14 -3.53
N LEU A 4 0.93 -7.25 -3.98
CA LEU A 4 -0.08 -8.01 -3.28
C LEU A 4 -0.01 -9.51 -3.60
N VAL A 5 0.04 -10.30 -2.54
CA VAL A 5 0.00 -11.76 -2.51
C VAL A 5 -1.38 -12.19 -2.04
N ALA A 6 -2.18 -12.78 -2.93
CA ALA A 6 -3.50 -13.29 -2.58
C ALA A 6 -3.45 -14.78 -2.27
N ILE A 7 -3.95 -15.20 -1.10
CA ILE A 7 -4.06 -16.61 -0.74
C ILE A 7 -5.47 -17.10 -1.09
N VAL A 8 -5.58 -17.98 -2.08
CA VAL A 8 -6.85 -18.57 -2.54
C VAL A 8 -6.84 -20.08 -2.39
N GLY A 9 -8.02 -20.68 -2.32
CA GLY A 9 -8.18 -22.12 -2.20
C GLY A 9 -9.43 -22.46 -1.40
N ARG A 10 -9.85 -23.72 -1.44
CA ARG A 10 -11.03 -24.16 -0.71
C ARG A 10 -10.88 -23.99 0.82
N PRO A 11 -11.96 -24.03 1.59
CA PRO A 11 -11.88 -23.91 3.04
C PRO A 11 -11.11 -25.07 3.71
N ASN A 12 -10.58 -24.79 4.89
CA ASN A 12 -9.81 -25.73 5.72
C ASN A 12 -8.47 -26.25 5.14
N VAL A 13 -8.00 -25.71 4.01
CA VAL A 13 -6.64 -26.00 3.47
C VAL A 13 -5.51 -25.34 4.25
N GLY A 14 -5.81 -24.47 5.21
CA GLY A 14 -4.82 -23.79 6.06
C GLY A 14 -4.36 -22.41 5.57
N LYS A 15 -5.20 -21.71 4.80
CA LYS A 15 -4.97 -20.32 4.35
C LYS A 15 -4.64 -19.37 5.49
N SER A 16 -5.51 -19.30 6.51
CA SER A 16 -5.33 -18.41 7.66
C SER A 16 -4.09 -18.77 8.49
N THR A 17 -3.71 -20.06 8.51
CA THR A 17 -2.47 -20.49 9.18
C THR A 17 -1.23 -19.98 8.43
N LEU A 18 -1.23 -20.06 7.09
CA LEU A 18 -0.14 -19.50 6.28
C LEU A 18 -0.10 -17.98 6.42
N PHE A 19 -1.25 -17.31 6.29
CA PHE A 19 -1.40 -15.88 6.47
C PHE A 19 -0.78 -15.40 7.80
N ASN A 20 -1.18 -16.00 8.91
CA ASN A 20 -0.66 -15.66 10.25
C ASN A 20 0.84 -15.91 10.38
N ARG A 21 1.36 -16.92 9.67
CA ARG A 21 2.80 -17.20 9.64
C ARG A 21 3.59 -16.16 8.86
N LEU A 22 3.07 -15.70 7.72
CA LEU A 22 3.71 -14.68 6.89
C LEU A 22 3.84 -13.35 7.64
N ILE A 23 2.74 -12.88 8.25
CA ILE A 23 2.74 -11.64 9.04
C ILE A 23 3.60 -11.75 10.32
N GLY A 24 3.73 -12.95 10.89
CA GLY A 24 4.35 -13.20 12.18
C GLY A 24 5.88 -13.13 12.21
N GLN A 25 6.55 -12.89 11.07
CA GLN A 25 8.02 -12.81 11.02
C GLN A 25 8.60 -11.57 11.72
N ARG A 26 7.79 -10.54 12.01
CA ARG A 26 8.04 -9.52 13.06
C ARG A 26 6.69 -8.99 13.54
N ARG A 27 6.60 -8.56 14.82
CA ARG A 27 5.50 -7.72 15.32
C ARG A 27 5.48 -6.39 14.53
N ALA A 28 4.99 -6.42 13.30
CA ALA A 28 4.30 -5.29 12.71
C ALA A 28 2.91 -5.28 13.34
N ILE A 29 2.44 -4.10 13.70
CA ILE A 29 1.09 -3.90 14.23
C ILE A 29 0.14 -4.55 13.21
N VAL A 30 -0.64 -5.54 13.66
CA VAL A 30 -1.77 -6.05 12.88
C VAL A 30 -2.72 -4.87 12.83
N ASP A 31 -2.61 -4.05 11.78
CA ASP A 31 -3.65 -3.08 11.49
C ASP A 31 -4.85 -3.90 11.05
N GLU A 32 -5.70 -4.24 12.02
CA GLU A 32 -7.06 -4.63 11.73
C GLU A 32 -7.65 -3.51 10.88
N PHE A 33 -7.88 -3.79 9.61
CA PHE A 33 -8.71 -2.93 8.78
C PHE A 33 -10.14 -2.96 9.35
N SER A 34 -10.37 -2.24 10.44
CA SER A 34 -11.68 -2.18 11.08
C SER A 34 -12.60 -1.36 10.18
N GLY A 35 -13.53 -2.07 9.55
CA GLY A 35 -14.44 -1.52 8.55
C GLY A 35 -14.63 -2.38 7.30
N VAL A 36 -13.87 -3.46 7.12
CA VAL A 36 -14.29 -4.56 6.21
C VAL A 36 -15.09 -5.59 7.02
N THR A 37 -16.08 -6.22 6.39
CA THR A 37 -16.73 -7.41 6.97
C THR A 37 -15.66 -8.38 7.48
N ARG A 38 -16.00 -9.14 8.54
CA ARG A 38 -15.13 -10.10 9.27
C ARG A 38 -14.44 -11.17 8.40
N ASP A 39 -14.57 -11.09 7.08
CA ASP A 39 -14.34 -12.16 6.14
C ASP A 39 -12.94 -12.09 5.50
N ARG A 40 -12.18 -10.99 5.61
CA ARG A 40 -10.86 -10.86 4.94
C ARG A 40 -9.85 -10.07 5.75
N VAL A 41 -8.68 -10.68 5.99
CA VAL A 41 -7.60 -10.13 6.81
C VAL A 41 -6.44 -9.74 5.90
N TYR A 42 -5.94 -8.52 6.07
CA TYR A 42 -4.75 -7.99 5.39
C TYR A 42 -3.57 -7.98 6.34
N GLY A 43 -2.39 -8.22 5.80
CA GLY A 43 -1.17 -8.15 6.57
C GLY A 43 0.02 -7.81 5.70
N ASP A 44 1.07 -7.30 6.35
CA ASP A 44 2.32 -6.98 5.70
C ASP A 44 3.36 -8.03 6.09
N PHE A 45 4.23 -8.42 5.15
CA PHE A 45 5.38 -9.26 5.47
C PHE A 45 6.61 -8.85 4.65
N HIS A 46 7.78 -9.22 5.18
CA HIS A 46 9.07 -8.87 4.61
C HIS A 46 9.90 -10.12 4.38
N TRP A 47 10.40 -10.32 3.15
CA TRP A 47 11.27 -11.44 2.81
C TRP A 47 12.40 -11.02 1.88
N ALA A 48 13.63 -11.49 2.14
CA ALA A 48 14.82 -11.16 1.34
C ALA A 48 14.99 -9.65 1.03
N GLY A 49 14.56 -8.77 1.94
CA GLY A 49 14.61 -7.31 1.74
C GLY A 49 13.55 -6.74 0.79
N HIS A 50 12.50 -7.49 0.49
CA HIS A 50 11.29 -7.08 -0.23
C HIS A 50 10.15 -6.90 0.79
N GLU A 51 9.24 -5.97 0.50
CA GLU A 51 8.03 -5.74 1.29
C GLU A 51 6.84 -6.22 0.45
N PHE A 52 5.95 -7.00 1.05
CA PHE A 52 4.77 -7.55 0.39
C PHE A 52 3.53 -7.30 1.24
N HIS A 53 2.39 -7.21 0.55
CA HIS A 53 1.08 -7.22 1.18
C HIS A 53 0.48 -8.62 0.98
N VAL A 54 -0.14 -9.19 2.00
CA VAL A 54 -0.85 -10.47 1.91
C VAL A 54 -2.31 -10.30 2.29
N VAL A 55 -3.18 -10.99 1.55
CA VAL A 55 -4.62 -11.04 1.84
C VAL A 55 -5.09 -12.50 1.93
N ASP A 56 -5.78 -12.84 3.02
CA ASP A 56 -6.53 -14.10 3.14
C ASP A 56 -7.96 -13.86 2.65
N THR A 57 -8.36 -14.57 1.59
CA THR A 57 -9.70 -14.42 1.02
C THR A 57 -10.79 -15.17 1.82
N GLY A 58 -10.43 -16.03 2.77
CA GLY A 58 -11.28 -17.13 3.23
C GLY A 58 -12.06 -16.99 4.54
N GLY A 59 -12.30 -15.81 5.10
CA GLY A 59 -12.99 -15.66 6.38
C GLY A 59 -14.49 -16.02 6.32
N TYR A 60 -14.84 -17.12 6.98
CA TYR A 60 -16.17 -17.55 7.44
C TYR A 60 -17.40 -17.28 6.56
N VAL A 61 -17.59 -18.11 5.52
CA VAL A 61 -18.90 -18.26 4.85
C VAL A 61 -19.78 -19.22 5.68
N LYS A 62 -21.01 -18.82 6.00
CA LYS A 62 -21.99 -19.65 6.76
C LYS A 62 -22.52 -20.82 5.94
N ASP A 63 -22.84 -21.90 6.67
CA ASP A 63 -23.24 -23.23 6.20
C ASP A 63 -24.46 -23.24 5.24
N SER A 64 -24.20 -23.11 3.95
CA SER A 64 -25.07 -23.61 2.88
C SER A 64 -24.25 -23.84 1.61
N ASP A 65 -24.25 -25.08 1.10
CA ASP A 65 -23.30 -25.55 0.08
C ASP A 65 -23.34 -24.75 -1.23
N GLU A 66 -24.50 -24.26 -1.68
CA GLU A 66 -24.62 -23.50 -2.95
C GLU A 66 -24.15 -22.04 -2.87
N LEU A 67 -24.37 -21.37 -1.73
CA LEU A 67 -23.87 -20.00 -1.52
C LEU A 67 -22.34 -20.00 -1.30
N PHE A 68 -21.81 -21.12 -0.83
CA PHE A 68 -20.40 -21.32 -0.52
C PHE A 68 -19.52 -21.31 -1.77
N ASP A 69 -19.87 -22.11 -2.78
CA ASP A 69 -19.10 -22.21 -4.03
C ASP A 69 -19.09 -20.90 -4.82
N ARG A 70 -20.21 -20.17 -4.82
CA ARG A 70 -20.31 -18.86 -5.48
C ARG A 70 -19.40 -17.82 -4.84
N GLU A 71 -19.34 -17.76 -3.52
CA GLU A 71 -18.47 -16.83 -2.81
C GLU A 71 -16.98 -17.16 -2.99
N ILE A 72 -16.63 -18.46 -3.02
CA ILE A 72 -15.26 -18.89 -3.30
C ILE A 72 -14.83 -18.50 -4.71
N ARG A 73 -15.70 -18.71 -5.72
CA ARG A 73 -15.42 -18.29 -7.10
C ARG A 73 -15.19 -16.78 -7.21
N LYS A 74 -16.04 -15.99 -6.57
CA LYS A 74 -15.91 -14.54 -6.50
C LYS A 74 -14.59 -14.11 -5.84
N GLN A 75 -14.15 -14.79 -4.77
CA GLN A 75 -12.85 -14.52 -4.14
C GLN A 75 -11.68 -14.74 -5.11
N VAL A 76 -11.73 -15.84 -5.87
CA VAL A 76 -10.70 -16.17 -6.87
C VAL A 76 -10.68 -15.15 -8.00
N GLU A 77 -11.84 -14.75 -8.53
CA GLU A 77 -11.93 -13.72 -9.57
C GLU A 77 -11.30 -12.39 -9.13
N ILE A 78 -11.47 -12.00 -7.86
CA ILE A 78 -10.88 -10.76 -7.38
C ILE A 78 -9.35 -10.88 -7.26
N ALA A 79 -8.86 -12.01 -6.75
CA ALA A 79 -7.43 -12.28 -6.71
C ALA A 79 -6.81 -12.23 -8.12
N MET A 80 -7.52 -12.77 -9.14
CA MET A 80 -7.07 -12.72 -10.53
C MET A 80 -6.95 -11.31 -11.09
N GLN A 81 -7.80 -10.38 -10.66
CA GLN A 81 -7.78 -8.99 -11.14
C GLN A 81 -6.70 -8.16 -10.44
N GLU A 82 -6.60 -8.30 -9.12
CA GLU A 82 -5.97 -7.31 -8.25
C GLU A 82 -4.68 -7.80 -7.58
N ALA A 83 -4.30 -9.08 -7.67
CA ALA A 83 -3.07 -9.58 -7.05
C ALA A 83 -1.87 -9.45 -7.98
N GLY A 84 -0.69 -9.19 -7.40
CA GLY A 84 0.60 -9.35 -8.07
C GLY A 84 0.98 -10.81 -8.28
N VAL A 85 0.67 -11.66 -7.30
CA VAL A 85 0.84 -13.12 -7.34
C VAL A 85 -0.30 -13.80 -6.57
N ILE A 86 -0.71 -14.98 -7.04
CA ILE A 86 -1.78 -15.76 -6.44
C ILE A 86 -1.18 -17.04 -5.87
N LEU A 87 -1.34 -17.27 -4.57
CA LEU A 87 -1.01 -18.54 -3.91
C LEU A 87 -2.25 -19.42 -3.89
N PHE A 88 -2.28 -20.42 -4.78
CA PHE A 88 -3.34 -21.41 -4.81
C PHE A 88 -3.04 -22.54 -3.82
N MET A 89 -3.64 -22.46 -2.64
CA MET A 89 -3.44 -23.42 -1.56
C MET A 89 -4.37 -24.63 -1.66
N VAL A 90 -3.77 -25.82 -1.59
CA VAL A 90 -4.45 -27.11 -1.53
C VAL A 90 -3.97 -27.92 -0.31
N ASP A 91 -4.70 -28.97 0.05
CA ASP A 91 -4.39 -29.81 1.20
C ASP A 91 -4.02 -31.22 0.76
N VAL A 92 -2.75 -31.59 0.95
CA VAL A 92 -2.19 -32.89 0.55
C VAL A 92 -2.89 -34.07 1.21
N THR A 93 -3.53 -33.87 2.37
CA THR A 93 -4.19 -34.97 3.09
C THR A 93 -5.53 -35.38 2.49
N MET A 94 -6.11 -34.52 1.67
CA MET A 94 -7.40 -34.75 1.00
C MET A 94 -7.25 -34.97 -0.51
N GLY A 95 -6.09 -34.63 -1.06
CA GLY A 95 -5.82 -34.62 -2.49
C GLY A 95 -6.69 -33.65 -3.29
N ILE A 96 -6.80 -33.92 -4.58
CA ILE A 96 -7.56 -33.07 -5.52
C ILE A 96 -9.06 -33.24 -5.29
N THR A 97 -9.76 -32.12 -5.09
CA THR A 97 -11.23 -32.08 -5.00
C THR A 97 -11.85 -31.38 -6.21
N PRO A 98 -13.15 -31.61 -6.52
CA PRO A 98 -13.82 -30.92 -7.63
C PRO A 98 -13.76 -29.40 -7.53
N LEU A 99 -13.82 -28.85 -6.31
CA LEU A 99 -13.69 -27.42 -6.09
C LEU A 99 -12.27 -26.91 -6.38
N ASP A 100 -11.24 -27.71 -6.09
CA ASP A 100 -9.86 -27.37 -6.46
C ASP A 100 -9.68 -27.37 -7.99
N GLU A 101 -10.31 -28.31 -8.69
CA GLU A 101 -10.31 -28.35 -10.16
C GLU A 101 -11.01 -27.12 -10.77
N ASP A 102 -12.17 -26.73 -10.24
CA ASP A 102 -12.90 -25.53 -10.64
C ASP A 102 -12.05 -24.25 -10.44
N ILE A 103 -11.39 -24.14 -9.28
CA ILE A 103 -10.50 -23.02 -8.99
C ILE A 103 -9.31 -23.01 -9.95
N ALA A 104 -8.70 -24.17 -10.21
CA ALA A 104 -7.60 -24.28 -11.16
C ALA A 104 -8.02 -23.89 -12.59
N VAL A 105 -9.24 -24.25 -13.03
CA VAL A 105 -9.79 -23.82 -14.33
C VAL A 105 -9.87 -22.30 -14.43
N MET A 106 -10.32 -21.62 -13.37
CA MET A 106 -10.39 -20.16 -13.34
C MET A 106 -8.98 -19.55 -13.37
N LEU A 107 -8.07 -20.03 -12.52
CA LEU A 107 -6.70 -19.52 -12.42
C LEU A 107 -5.89 -19.70 -13.71
N ARG A 108 -6.16 -20.74 -14.52
CA ARG A 108 -5.52 -20.89 -15.85
C ARG A 108 -5.88 -19.76 -16.83
N ARG A 109 -6.92 -18.97 -16.57
CA ARG A 109 -7.36 -17.87 -17.43
C ARG A 109 -6.73 -16.52 -17.04
N THR A 110 -5.98 -16.45 -15.94
CA THR A 110 -5.34 -15.20 -15.53
C THR A 110 -3.94 -15.05 -16.13
N ASP A 111 -3.57 -13.82 -16.43
CA ASP A 111 -2.19 -13.45 -16.80
C ASP A 111 -1.31 -13.23 -15.54
N ARG A 112 -1.91 -13.27 -14.34
CA ARG A 112 -1.17 -13.15 -13.09
C ARG A 112 -0.42 -14.44 -12.79
N PRO A 113 0.81 -14.35 -12.27
CA PRO A 113 1.54 -15.50 -11.77
C PRO A 113 0.75 -16.26 -10.68
N VAL A 114 0.66 -17.56 -10.83
CA VAL A 114 0.02 -18.48 -9.87
C VAL A 114 1.07 -19.44 -9.34
N ILE A 115 1.14 -19.58 -8.02
CA ILE A 115 2.00 -20.54 -7.33
C ILE A 115 1.10 -21.56 -6.63
N VAL A 116 1.25 -22.83 -6.97
CA VAL A 116 0.50 -23.91 -6.32
C VAL A 116 1.19 -24.27 -5.00
N VAL A 117 0.44 -24.22 -3.90
CA VAL A 117 0.96 -24.43 -2.55
C VAL A 117 0.25 -25.64 -1.93
N SER A 118 0.96 -26.77 -1.89
CA SER A 118 0.48 -28.00 -1.24
C SER A 118 0.77 -27.93 0.25
N ASN A 119 -0.25 -27.67 1.06
CA ASN A 119 -0.10 -27.50 2.50
C ASN A 119 -0.23 -28.85 3.26
N LYS A 120 0.17 -28.84 4.54
CA LYS A 120 0.19 -29.99 5.47
C LYS A 120 1.20 -31.08 5.11
N VAL A 121 2.26 -30.73 4.37
CA VAL A 121 3.39 -31.60 4.08
C VAL A 121 4.33 -31.64 5.30
N ASP A 122 4.01 -32.50 6.26
CA ASP A 122 4.72 -32.63 7.54
C ASP A 122 5.70 -33.82 7.61
N ASN A 123 5.77 -34.63 6.55
CA ASN A 123 6.63 -35.81 6.47
C ASN A 123 7.02 -36.14 5.03
N ASN A 124 8.06 -36.96 4.86
CA ASN A 124 8.61 -37.32 3.54
C ASN A 124 7.62 -38.03 2.61
N LYS A 125 6.66 -38.79 3.16
CA LYS A 125 5.65 -39.45 2.33
C LYS A 125 4.75 -38.43 1.65
N ARG A 126 4.34 -37.39 2.39
CA ARG A 126 3.49 -36.31 1.85
C ARG A 126 4.19 -35.45 0.79
N ILE A 127 5.52 -35.45 0.73
CA ILE A 127 6.27 -34.81 -0.36
C ILE A 127 6.01 -35.54 -1.69
N ALA A 128 5.91 -36.87 -1.66
CA ALA A 128 5.55 -37.64 -2.85
C ALA A 128 4.07 -37.43 -3.21
N ASP A 129 3.19 -37.40 -2.21
CA ASP A 129 1.75 -37.21 -2.42
C ASP A 129 1.44 -35.85 -3.08
N SER A 130 2.23 -34.80 -2.81
CA SER A 130 2.03 -33.49 -3.45
C SER A 130 2.25 -33.48 -4.97
N ALA A 131 2.85 -34.52 -5.54
CA ALA A 131 3.06 -34.62 -6.98
C ALA A 131 1.75 -34.71 -7.77
N GLU A 132 0.64 -35.12 -7.16
CA GLU A 132 -0.65 -35.17 -7.85
C GLU A 132 -1.12 -33.78 -8.32
N PHE A 133 -0.78 -32.71 -7.58
CA PHE A 133 -1.22 -31.35 -7.87
C PHE A 133 -0.59 -30.73 -9.12
N TYR A 134 0.44 -31.36 -9.69
CA TYR A 134 0.92 -31.01 -11.03
C TYR A 134 -0.17 -31.18 -12.10
N ALA A 135 -1.19 -32.02 -11.85
CA ALA A 135 -2.34 -32.19 -12.72
C ALA A 135 -3.13 -30.90 -12.99
N PHE A 136 -3.01 -29.88 -12.13
CA PHE A 136 -3.64 -28.58 -12.38
C PHE A 136 -3.03 -27.83 -13.57
N GLY A 137 -1.82 -28.16 -14.00
CA GLY A 137 -1.14 -27.48 -15.11
C GLY A 137 -0.84 -26.01 -14.82
N LEU A 138 -0.60 -25.67 -13.55
CA LEU A 138 -0.32 -24.30 -13.07
C LEU A 138 1.16 -24.07 -12.74
N GLY A 139 2.05 -25.01 -13.11
CA GLY A 139 3.49 -24.90 -12.89
C GLY A 139 3.99 -25.73 -11.71
N GLU A 140 5.02 -25.22 -11.03
CA GLU A 140 5.67 -25.89 -9.90
C GLU A 140 4.77 -25.92 -8.65
N VAL A 141 4.85 -27.03 -7.91
CA VAL A 141 4.09 -27.26 -6.67
C VAL A 141 5.02 -27.13 -5.47
N PHE A 142 4.73 -26.16 -4.61
CA PHE A 142 5.49 -25.92 -3.38
C PHE A 142 4.84 -26.64 -2.20
N GLY A 143 5.50 -27.69 -1.72
CA GLY A 143 5.09 -28.43 -0.53
C GLY A 143 5.47 -27.70 0.75
N ILE A 144 4.48 -27.30 1.55
CA ILE A 144 4.70 -26.58 2.82
C ILE A 144 3.95 -27.21 3.99
N SER A 145 4.38 -26.85 5.20
CA SER A 145 3.58 -26.99 6.41
C SER A 145 3.40 -25.64 7.06
N SER A 146 2.22 -25.03 6.90
CA SER A 146 1.92 -23.73 7.51
C SER A 146 2.01 -23.75 9.05
N ILE A 147 1.83 -24.92 9.68
CA ILE A 147 1.91 -25.05 11.15
C ILE A 147 3.37 -25.03 11.60
N SER A 148 4.26 -25.81 10.99
CA SER A 148 5.67 -25.87 11.41
C SER A 148 6.55 -24.79 10.77
N GLY A 149 6.15 -24.29 9.60
CA GLY A 149 6.93 -23.36 8.76
C GLY A 149 7.87 -24.07 7.79
N SER A 150 7.85 -25.40 7.70
CA SER A 150 8.65 -26.12 6.71
C SER A 150 8.22 -25.77 5.29
N GLY A 151 9.18 -25.59 4.37
CA GLY A 151 8.93 -25.28 2.96
C GLY A 151 8.51 -23.83 2.68
N THR A 152 8.27 -23.02 3.71
CA THR A 152 7.82 -21.63 3.48
C THR A 152 8.95 -20.73 2.99
N GLY A 153 10.21 -21.08 3.20
CA GLY A 153 11.35 -20.29 2.71
C GLY A 153 11.43 -20.33 1.18
N GLU A 154 11.37 -21.54 0.62
CA GLU A 154 11.37 -21.80 -0.81
C GLU A 154 10.16 -21.14 -1.50
N LEU A 155 8.98 -21.21 -0.87
CA LEU A 155 7.79 -20.50 -1.34
C LEU A 155 8.02 -18.97 -1.38
N LEU A 156 8.63 -18.41 -0.35
CA LEU A 156 8.87 -16.97 -0.27
C LEU A 156 9.97 -16.50 -1.25
N ASP A 157 10.97 -17.34 -1.50
CA ASP A 157 11.97 -17.11 -2.55
C ASP A 157 11.30 -17.10 -3.93
N GLN A 158 10.37 -18.02 -4.20
CA GLN A 158 9.60 -18.00 -5.44
C GLN A 158 8.74 -16.74 -5.59
N ILE A 159 8.10 -16.28 -4.50
CA ILE A 159 7.33 -15.03 -4.51
C ILE A 159 8.22 -13.85 -4.89
N VAL A 160 9.46 -13.81 -4.38
CA VAL A 160 10.46 -12.80 -4.73
C VAL A 160 10.91 -12.92 -6.18
N GLU A 161 11.08 -14.13 -6.71
CA GLU A 161 11.46 -14.32 -8.11
C GLU A 161 10.38 -13.82 -9.08
N VAL A 162 9.12 -14.07 -8.73
CA VAL A 162 7.95 -13.70 -9.52
C VAL A 162 7.60 -12.21 -9.40
N ILE A 163 7.75 -11.66 -8.20
CA ILE A 163 7.61 -10.24 -7.91
C ILE A 163 9.00 -9.74 -7.48
N PRO A 164 9.92 -9.54 -8.45
CA PRO A 164 11.25 -9.07 -8.13
C PRO A 164 11.15 -7.71 -7.44
N LYS A 165 12.17 -7.42 -6.63
CA LYS A 165 12.41 -6.05 -6.17
C LYS A 165 12.36 -5.18 -7.39
N ASP A 166 11.82 -3.98 -7.23
CA ASP A 166 12.28 -2.90 -8.08
C ASP A 166 13.81 -2.83 -7.85
N GLU A 167 14.60 -3.43 -8.74
CA GLU A 167 16.05 -3.67 -8.56
C GLU A 167 16.85 -2.38 -8.54
N THR A 168 16.20 -1.26 -8.81
CA THR A 168 16.71 0.05 -8.55
C THR A 168 15.97 0.62 -7.33
N PRO A 169 16.64 1.23 -6.32
CA PRO A 169 16.06 2.47 -5.80
C PRO A 169 15.76 3.26 -7.05
N GLU A 170 14.49 3.32 -7.48
CA GLU A 170 14.11 3.85 -8.79
C GLU A 170 14.96 5.09 -8.97
N LYS A 171 15.95 4.99 -9.87
CA LYS A 171 16.80 6.14 -10.13
C LYS A 171 15.78 7.09 -10.69
N VAL A 172 15.62 8.24 -10.04
CA VAL A 172 14.84 9.34 -10.59
C VAL A 172 15.30 9.47 -12.03
N ASN A 173 14.48 9.03 -13.00
CA ASN A 173 14.78 9.28 -14.39
C ASN A 173 14.91 10.81 -14.46
N GLU A 174 16.02 11.32 -14.99
CA GLU A 174 16.28 12.76 -15.06
C GLU A 174 15.42 13.46 -16.13
N GLY A 175 14.15 13.08 -16.24
CA GLY A 175 13.14 13.71 -17.06
C GLY A 175 11.94 14.16 -16.22
N ASP A 176 11.21 15.14 -16.75
CA ASP A 176 9.92 15.62 -16.22
C ASP A 176 8.86 14.51 -16.33
N GLU A 177 8.95 13.48 -15.49
CA GLU A 177 7.86 12.52 -15.35
C GLU A 177 6.64 13.25 -14.80
N ILE A 178 5.55 13.18 -15.58
CA ILE A 178 4.24 13.73 -15.27
C ILE A 178 3.79 13.14 -13.92
N PRO A 179 3.51 13.96 -12.90
CA PRO A 179 3.15 13.48 -11.56
C PRO A 179 1.97 12.50 -11.60
N ARG A 180 2.02 11.45 -10.78
CA ARG A 180 0.93 10.48 -10.65
C ARG A 180 0.16 10.75 -9.35
N ILE A 181 -1.14 11.02 -9.44
CA ILE A 181 -1.99 11.36 -8.29
C ILE A 181 -3.10 10.33 -8.15
N ALA A 182 -3.32 9.81 -6.95
CA ALA A 182 -4.47 8.95 -6.62
C ALA A 182 -5.45 9.68 -5.71
N ILE A 183 -6.76 9.45 -5.91
CA ILE A 183 -7.81 9.90 -4.99
C ILE A 183 -8.31 8.69 -4.20
N VAL A 184 -8.04 8.68 -2.90
CA VAL A 184 -8.32 7.54 -2.00
C VAL A 184 -9.17 7.98 -0.82
N GLY A 185 -9.69 7.02 -0.05
CA GLY A 185 -10.57 7.27 1.08
C GLY A 185 -11.74 6.29 1.16
N ARG A 186 -12.55 6.39 2.22
CA ARG A 186 -13.69 5.49 2.44
C ARG A 186 -14.77 5.58 1.36
N PRO A 187 -15.60 4.54 1.17
CA PRO A 187 -16.80 4.63 0.34
C PRO A 187 -17.62 5.90 0.65
N ASN A 188 -18.26 6.49 -0.35
CA ASN A 188 -19.11 7.68 -0.21
C ASN A 188 -18.45 9.00 0.27
N ALA A 189 -17.14 9.04 0.55
CA ALA A 189 -16.39 10.25 0.89
C ALA A 189 -16.36 11.33 -0.23
N GLY A 190 -16.79 10.98 -1.45
CA GLY A 190 -16.90 11.89 -2.60
C GLY A 190 -15.81 11.74 -3.66
N LYS A 191 -15.03 10.65 -3.63
CA LYS A 191 -14.00 10.32 -4.62
C LYS A 191 -14.49 10.37 -6.06
N SER A 192 -15.59 9.67 -6.36
CA SER A 192 -16.18 9.67 -7.71
C SER A 192 -16.63 11.06 -8.15
N SER A 193 -17.20 11.84 -7.22
CA SER A 193 -17.58 13.22 -7.49
C SER A 193 -16.37 14.09 -7.80
N MET A 194 -15.24 13.90 -7.09
CA MET A 194 -14.00 14.65 -7.32
C MET A 194 -13.43 14.33 -8.70
N VAL A 195 -13.33 13.04 -9.02
CA VAL A 195 -12.87 12.59 -10.34
C VAL A 195 -13.77 13.10 -11.46
N ASN A 196 -15.09 13.04 -11.28
CA ASN A 196 -16.03 13.58 -12.28
C ASN A 196 -15.98 15.11 -12.36
N ALA A 197 -15.68 15.82 -11.27
CA ALA A 197 -15.50 17.27 -11.32
C ALA A 197 -14.23 17.65 -12.08
N LEU A 198 -13.17 16.82 -12.00
CA LEU A 198 -11.95 16.98 -12.78
C LEU A 198 -12.16 16.60 -14.26
N ILE A 199 -12.82 15.47 -14.54
CA ILE A 199 -13.04 14.97 -15.91
C ILE A 199 -14.18 15.74 -16.63
N GLY A 200 -15.21 16.16 -15.91
CA GLY A 200 -16.38 16.84 -16.48
C GLY A 200 -16.16 18.33 -16.78
N ALA A 201 -14.96 18.86 -16.54
CA ALA A 201 -14.57 20.15 -17.07
C ALA A 201 -14.36 19.98 -18.58
N GLU A 202 -15.35 20.36 -19.38
CA GLU A 202 -15.22 20.46 -20.84
C GLU A 202 -14.06 21.39 -21.20
N ARG A 203 -12.85 20.83 -21.38
CA ARG A 203 -11.74 21.30 -22.23
C ARG A 203 -10.48 20.47 -21.95
N ASN A 204 -9.97 19.87 -23.02
CA ASN A 204 -8.70 19.14 -23.15
C ASN A 204 -8.53 17.91 -22.25
N ILE A 205 -9.27 16.85 -22.57
CA ILE A 205 -9.05 15.51 -22.03
C ILE A 205 -8.57 14.58 -23.15
N VAL A 206 -7.41 13.98 -22.91
CA VAL A 206 -6.84 12.77 -23.53
C VAL A 206 -6.25 12.94 -24.94
N THR A 207 -4.92 12.88 -25.02
CA THR A 207 -4.28 12.04 -26.04
C THR A 207 -3.74 10.79 -25.34
N PRO A 208 -3.90 9.58 -25.92
CA PRO A 208 -3.13 8.43 -25.47
C PRO A 208 -1.66 8.69 -25.80
N ILE A 209 -0.84 8.95 -24.78
CA ILE A 209 0.61 9.03 -24.98
C ILE A 209 1.11 7.61 -25.25
N ALA A 210 1.70 7.39 -26.43
CA ALA A 210 2.37 6.13 -26.76
C ALA A 210 3.51 5.90 -25.75
N GLY A 211 3.42 4.83 -24.97
CA GLY A 211 4.35 4.53 -23.87
C GLY A 211 3.69 4.28 -22.52
N THR A 212 2.38 4.54 -22.37
CA THR A 212 1.61 4.10 -21.20
C THR A 212 1.27 2.61 -21.31
N THR A 213 2.29 1.75 -21.35
CA THR A 213 2.12 0.30 -21.31
C THR A 213 2.12 -0.16 -19.85
N ARG A 214 0.94 -0.31 -19.24
CA ARG A 214 0.57 -1.59 -18.60
C ARG A 214 -0.85 -1.72 -18.06
N ASP A 215 -1.64 -0.65 -17.90
CA ASP A 215 -3.07 -0.79 -17.59
C ASP A 215 -3.88 0.39 -18.16
N SER A 216 -4.94 0.09 -18.92
CA SER A 216 -5.72 1.05 -19.72
C SER A 216 -6.72 1.92 -18.91
N THR A 217 -6.36 2.33 -17.70
CA THR A 217 -7.31 2.85 -16.70
C THR A 217 -6.95 4.21 -16.07
N ASP A 218 -5.76 4.72 -16.35
CA ASP A 218 -5.31 6.04 -15.90
C ASP A 218 -5.85 7.17 -16.79
N VAL A 219 -6.02 8.38 -16.22
CA VAL A 219 -6.48 9.57 -16.97
C VAL A 219 -5.43 10.67 -16.90
N HIS A 220 -4.96 11.12 -18.05
CA HIS A 220 -4.11 12.31 -18.13
C HIS A 220 -4.97 13.58 -18.01
N TYR A 221 -4.68 14.38 -16.99
CA TYR A 221 -5.30 15.67 -16.73
C TYR A 221 -4.34 16.79 -17.12
N ASN A 222 -4.71 17.59 -18.12
CA ASN A 222 -3.96 18.77 -18.56
C ASN A 222 -4.92 19.96 -18.71
N ALA A 223 -5.20 20.64 -17.59
CA ALA A 223 -6.13 21.76 -17.54
C ALA A 223 -5.83 22.68 -16.36
N PHE A 224 -6.27 23.95 -16.45
CA PHE A 224 -6.13 24.96 -15.41
C PHE A 224 -4.70 25.13 -14.86
N GLY A 225 -3.69 24.88 -15.70
CA GLY A 225 -2.28 24.98 -15.30
C GLY A 225 -1.72 23.76 -14.57
N PHE A 226 -2.49 22.68 -14.44
CA PHE A 226 -2.03 21.41 -13.88
C PHE A 226 -1.84 20.37 -14.97
N ASP A 227 -0.76 19.59 -14.84
CA ASP A 227 -0.43 18.46 -15.71
C ASP A 227 -0.06 17.27 -14.83
N PHE A 228 -0.91 16.24 -14.80
CA PHE A 228 -0.70 15.03 -14.00
C PHE A 228 -1.50 13.83 -14.53
N ILE A 229 -1.11 12.62 -14.14
CA ILE A 229 -1.84 11.38 -14.38
C ILE A 229 -2.66 11.05 -13.15
N LEU A 230 -3.98 10.91 -13.31
CA LEU A 230 -4.88 10.40 -12.29
C LEU A 230 -4.90 8.87 -12.35
N VAL A 231 -4.45 8.21 -11.27
CA VAL A 231 -4.27 6.77 -11.18
C VAL A 231 -5.59 6.05 -10.86
N ASP A 232 -5.81 4.88 -11.49
CA ASP A 232 -6.92 3.94 -11.23
C ASP A 232 -8.33 4.56 -11.28
N THR A 233 -8.67 5.16 -12.44
CA THR A 233 -10.01 5.71 -12.69
C THR A 233 -11.04 4.68 -13.16
N ALA A 234 -10.64 3.41 -13.35
CA ALA A 234 -11.43 2.36 -14.01
C ALA A 234 -12.80 2.11 -13.36
N GLY A 235 -12.84 1.97 -12.04
CA GLY A 235 -14.10 1.73 -11.33
C GLY A 235 -14.86 3.00 -10.97
N ILE A 236 -14.40 4.17 -11.42
CA ILE A 236 -15.21 5.39 -11.44
C ILE A 236 -16.01 5.47 -12.75
N ARG A 237 -15.43 5.02 -13.88
CA ARG A 237 -16.12 4.95 -15.17
C ARG A 237 -17.16 3.82 -15.27
N LYS A 238 -17.00 2.72 -14.52
CA LYS A 238 -17.90 1.55 -14.55
C LYS A 238 -19.18 1.65 -13.68
N LYS A 239 -19.60 2.85 -13.26
CA LYS A 239 -20.89 3.01 -12.55
C LYS A 239 -22.04 3.17 -13.54
N THR A 240 -22.63 2.05 -13.96
CA THR A 240 -24.04 2.10 -14.40
C THR A 240 -24.89 0.94 -13.90
N LYS A 241 -24.42 -0.30 -13.77
CA LYS A 241 -25.33 -1.42 -13.42
C LYS A 241 -24.64 -2.64 -12.81
N VAL A 242 -24.07 -2.59 -11.61
CA VAL A 242 -23.86 -3.83 -10.83
C VAL A 242 -23.89 -3.52 -9.33
N HIS A 243 -24.83 -4.15 -8.61
CA HIS A 243 -24.78 -4.32 -7.16
C HIS A 243 -23.77 -5.42 -6.87
N GLU A 244 -22.51 -5.08 -6.66
CA GLU A 244 -21.48 -6.00 -6.16
C GLU A 244 -20.99 -5.52 -4.80
N ASP A 245 -20.87 -6.45 -3.84
CA ASP A 245 -20.46 -6.19 -2.45
C ASP A 245 -19.21 -5.29 -2.38
N LEU A 246 -19.44 -4.07 -1.91
CA LEU A 246 -18.78 -2.86 -2.40
C LEU A 246 -17.45 -2.52 -1.68
N GLU A 247 -17.18 -3.16 -0.54
CA GLU A 247 -16.11 -2.74 0.37
C GLU A 247 -14.75 -3.35 0.04
N PHE A 248 -14.71 -4.65 -0.29
CA PHE A 248 -13.44 -5.34 -0.57
C PHE A 248 -12.75 -4.79 -1.83
N TYR A 249 -13.49 -4.66 -2.93
CA TYR A 249 -12.98 -4.05 -4.15
C TYR A 249 -12.51 -2.62 -3.92
N SER A 250 -13.16 -1.88 -3.02
CA SER A 250 -12.75 -0.51 -2.69
C SER A 250 -11.40 -0.46 -1.98
N VAL A 251 -11.07 -1.45 -1.15
CA VAL A 251 -9.79 -1.52 -0.41
C VAL A 251 -8.64 -1.94 -1.33
N MET A 252 -8.82 -3.00 -2.12
CA MET A 252 -7.79 -3.49 -3.06
C MET A 252 -7.41 -2.43 -4.09
N ARG A 253 -8.41 -1.73 -4.62
CA ARG A 253 -8.20 -0.63 -5.54
C ARG A 253 -7.53 0.56 -4.87
N ALA A 254 -7.83 0.83 -3.60
CA ALA A 254 -7.08 1.85 -2.85
C ALA A 254 -5.60 1.46 -2.70
N ILE A 255 -5.28 0.18 -2.43
CA ILE A 255 -3.88 -0.31 -2.37
C ILE A 255 -3.19 -0.09 -3.71
N ASN A 256 -3.78 -0.58 -4.81
CA ASN A 256 -3.19 -0.46 -6.14
C ASN A 256 -3.04 1.01 -6.59
N ALA A 257 -4.03 1.85 -6.30
CA ALA A 257 -3.95 3.29 -6.57
C ALA A 257 -2.84 3.97 -5.78
N ILE A 258 -2.67 3.62 -4.49
CA ILE A 258 -1.58 4.14 -3.64
C ILE A 258 -0.22 3.70 -4.19
N GLU A 259 -0.04 2.41 -4.48
CA GLU A 259 1.22 1.88 -5.02
C GLU A 259 1.61 2.57 -6.33
N GLY A 260 0.63 2.82 -7.21
CA GLY A 260 0.84 3.45 -8.50
C GLY A 260 0.96 4.98 -8.50
N ALA A 261 0.75 5.66 -7.36
CA ALA A 261 0.79 7.12 -7.28
C ALA A 261 2.09 7.68 -6.70
N ASP A 262 2.37 8.95 -6.94
CA ASP A 262 3.36 9.75 -6.21
C ASP A 262 2.74 10.44 -5.00
N VAL A 263 1.52 10.94 -5.16
CA VAL A 263 0.75 11.65 -4.14
C VAL A 263 -0.67 11.12 -4.06
N CYS A 264 -1.15 10.92 -2.82
CA CYS A 264 -2.50 10.48 -2.50
C CYS A 264 -3.31 11.65 -1.92
N LEU A 265 -4.42 11.97 -2.59
CA LEU A 265 -5.46 12.84 -2.06
C LEU A 265 -6.41 11.97 -1.21
N LEU A 266 -6.24 11.98 0.11
CA LEU A 266 -7.09 11.24 1.03
C LEU A 266 -8.37 12.04 1.31
N MET A 267 -9.49 11.58 0.78
CA MET A 267 -10.79 12.20 1.00
C MET A 267 -11.47 11.64 2.25
N ILE A 268 -11.82 12.54 3.17
CA ILE A 268 -12.57 12.30 4.40
C ILE A 268 -13.95 12.96 4.27
N ASP A 269 -14.99 12.26 4.70
CA ASP A 269 -16.34 12.83 4.77
C ASP A 269 -16.48 13.72 6.02
N ALA A 270 -16.83 14.99 5.83
CA ALA A 270 -16.98 15.93 6.94
C ALA A 270 -18.15 15.60 7.89
N ILE A 271 -19.20 14.93 7.40
CA ILE A 271 -20.37 14.56 8.21
C ILE A 271 -20.05 13.36 9.10
N GLU A 272 -19.41 12.33 8.53
CA GLU A 272 -19.06 11.12 9.27
C GLU A 272 -17.81 11.31 10.14
N GLY A 273 -16.94 12.28 9.80
CA GLY A 273 -15.65 12.44 10.47
C GLY A 273 -14.59 11.47 9.97
N ILE A 274 -13.42 11.52 10.59
CA ILE A 274 -12.32 10.58 10.34
C ILE A 274 -12.59 9.25 11.06
N GLY A 275 -12.76 8.18 10.28
CA GLY A 275 -12.99 6.81 10.77
C GLY A 275 -11.70 5.97 10.80
N ALA A 276 -11.80 4.74 11.28
CA ALA A 276 -10.64 3.83 11.32
C ALA A 276 -10.12 3.47 9.91
N GLN A 277 -11.02 3.26 8.93
CA GLN A 277 -10.61 2.99 7.56
C GLN A 277 -9.92 4.20 6.90
N ASP A 278 -10.23 5.45 7.26
CA ASP A 278 -9.46 6.63 6.78
C ASP A 278 -8.03 6.61 7.33
N VAL A 279 -7.88 6.32 8.62
CA VAL A 279 -6.58 6.20 9.31
C VAL A 279 -5.74 5.08 8.72
N ASN A 280 -6.36 3.95 8.39
CA ASN A 280 -5.66 2.82 7.77
C ASN A 280 -5.21 3.15 6.35
N ILE A 281 -6.03 3.83 5.54
CA ILE A 281 -5.63 4.29 4.20
C ILE A 281 -4.49 5.31 4.31
N PHE A 282 -4.54 6.21 5.30
CA PHE A 282 -3.47 7.16 5.59
C PHE A 282 -2.14 6.45 5.87
N HIS A 283 -2.12 5.52 6.83
CA HIS A 283 -0.89 4.79 7.20
C HIS A 283 -0.41 3.87 6.07
N LEU A 284 -1.32 3.34 5.25
CA LEU A 284 -0.94 2.60 4.05
C LEU A 284 -0.18 3.47 3.05
N ALA A 285 -0.65 4.70 2.80
CA ALA A 285 0.05 5.67 1.95
C ALA A 285 1.39 6.12 2.56
N GLU A 286 1.44 6.29 3.89
CA GLU A 286 2.66 6.62 4.63
C GLU A 286 3.71 5.51 4.52
N ARG A 287 3.31 4.25 4.73
CA ARG A 287 4.16 3.05 4.60
C ARG A 287 4.68 2.89 3.17
N ASN A 288 3.85 3.19 2.19
CA ASN A 288 4.24 3.21 0.77
C ASN A 288 5.05 4.45 0.37
N HIS A 289 5.36 5.34 1.32
CA HIS A 289 6.19 6.53 1.12
C HIS A 289 5.64 7.47 0.03
N LYS A 290 4.31 7.59 -0.01
CA LYS A 290 3.59 8.48 -0.92
C LYS A 290 3.39 9.83 -0.26
N GLY A 291 3.37 10.90 -1.06
CA GLY A 291 2.93 12.19 -0.55
C GLY A 291 1.45 12.13 -0.19
N ILE A 292 1.01 12.86 0.82
CA ILE A 292 -0.36 12.83 1.33
C ILE A 292 -0.90 14.24 1.49
N VAL A 293 -2.09 14.47 0.95
CA VAL A 293 -2.90 15.66 1.22
C VAL A 293 -4.28 15.20 1.67
N ILE A 294 -4.77 15.71 2.80
CA ILE A 294 -6.07 15.34 3.35
C ILE A 294 -7.12 16.33 2.85
N LEU A 295 -8.19 15.82 2.25
CA LEU A 295 -9.33 16.59 1.79
C LEU A 295 -10.55 16.26 2.63
N VAL A 296 -11.01 17.22 3.45
CA VAL A 296 -12.27 17.09 4.20
C VAL A 296 -13.40 17.58 3.31
N ASN A 297 -14.11 16.66 2.66
CA ASN A 297 -15.14 16.94 1.67
C ASN A 297 -16.54 16.99 2.29
N LYS A 298 -17.52 17.54 1.56
CA LYS A 298 -18.88 17.84 2.04
C LYS A 298 -18.90 18.90 3.14
N TRP A 299 -17.87 19.76 3.17
CA TRP A 299 -17.77 20.81 4.18
C TRP A 299 -18.94 21.80 4.13
N ASP A 300 -19.64 21.92 2.99
CA ASP A 300 -20.85 22.72 2.84
C ASP A 300 -22.02 22.24 3.72
N LEU A 301 -22.06 20.95 4.07
CA LEU A 301 -23.15 20.34 4.85
C LEU A 301 -22.94 20.44 6.37
N VAL A 302 -21.77 20.90 6.82
CA VAL A 302 -21.45 21.08 8.23
C VAL A 302 -21.96 22.44 8.71
N GLU A 303 -22.71 22.46 9.80
CA GLU A 303 -23.02 23.71 10.53
C GLU A 303 -21.75 24.22 11.21
N LYS A 304 -21.43 25.50 11.00
CA LYS A 304 -20.11 26.06 11.33
C LYS A 304 -20.20 27.18 12.34
N ASP A 305 -19.27 27.16 13.27
CA ASP A 305 -18.82 28.31 14.03
C ASP A 305 -17.37 28.68 13.67
N THR A 306 -16.80 29.69 14.34
CA THR A 306 -15.43 30.15 14.10
C THR A 306 -14.34 29.12 14.44
N LYS A 307 -14.63 28.10 15.24
CA LYS A 307 -13.65 27.12 15.75
C LYS A 307 -13.82 25.71 15.16
N THR A 308 -14.89 25.48 14.40
CA THR A 308 -15.25 24.16 13.88
C THR A 308 -14.15 23.57 13.00
N ALA A 309 -13.53 24.37 12.12
CA ALA A 309 -12.45 23.91 11.25
C ALA A 309 -11.19 23.52 12.04
N GLU A 310 -10.77 24.37 12.99
CA GLU A 310 -9.59 24.13 13.84
C GLU A 310 -9.76 22.89 14.71
N ALA A 311 -10.95 22.71 15.30
CA ALA A 311 -11.28 21.53 16.10
C ALA A 311 -11.23 20.23 15.27
N PHE A 312 -11.76 20.28 14.05
CA PHE A 312 -11.76 19.12 13.15
C PHE A 312 -10.34 18.77 12.68
N GLU A 313 -9.54 19.78 12.33
CA GLU A 313 -8.15 19.60 11.95
C GLU A 313 -7.33 19.00 13.10
N LYS A 314 -7.51 19.50 14.32
CA LYS A 314 -6.87 18.96 15.52
C LYS A 314 -7.22 17.47 15.72
N LEU A 315 -8.49 17.12 15.58
CA LEU A 315 -8.96 15.74 15.71
C LEU A 315 -8.37 14.82 14.63
N ILE A 316 -8.22 15.30 13.38
CA ILE A 316 -7.51 14.56 12.33
C ILE A 316 -6.06 14.34 12.73
N ARG A 317 -5.33 15.40 13.12
CA ARG A 317 -3.91 15.34 13.49
C ARG A 317 -3.65 14.41 14.67
N GLU A 318 -4.57 14.34 15.64
CA GLU A 318 -4.50 13.41 16.76
C GLU A 318 -4.61 11.95 16.29
N LYS A 319 -5.51 11.64 15.35
CA LYS A 319 -5.73 10.27 14.85
C LYS A 319 -4.64 9.75 13.91
N ILE A 320 -3.99 10.63 13.14
CA ILE A 320 -2.91 10.25 12.20
C ILE A 320 -1.51 10.28 12.83
N SER A 321 -1.41 10.67 14.10
CA SER A 321 -0.16 10.70 14.85
C SER A 321 0.56 9.34 14.79
N PRO A 322 1.89 9.30 14.61
CA PRO A 322 2.85 10.39 14.77
C PRO A 322 3.11 11.24 13.52
N PHE A 323 2.69 10.80 12.33
CA PHE A 323 2.91 11.56 11.10
C PHE A 323 1.76 12.54 10.88
N SER A 324 1.89 13.72 11.49
CA SER A 324 0.88 14.78 11.41
C SER A 324 1.28 15.94 10.51
N ASP A 325 2.47 15.91 9.89
CA ASP A 325 2.99 16.94 8.99
C ASP A 325 2.38 16.82 7.59
N VAL A 326 1.07 17.02 7.52
CA VAL A 326 0.25 16.95 6.30
C VAL A 326 -0.72 18.14 6.25
N GLU A 327 -1.05 18.57 5.03
CA GLU A 327 -2.04 19.63 4.82
C GLU A 327 -3.46 19.07 4.86
N VAL A 328 -4.36 19.79 5.55
CA VAL A 328 -5.79 19.48 5.62
C VAL A 328 -6.57 20.58 4.90
N ILE A 329 -7.26 20.22 3.82
CA ILE A 329 -8.04 21.17 3.01
C ILE A 329 -9.53 20.82 3.12
N PHE A 330 -10.30 21.75 3.65
CA PHE A 330 -11.76 21.66 3.68
C PHE A 330 -12.33 22.03 2.31
N THR A 331 -13.03 21.11 1.67
CA THR A 331 -13.53 21.19 0.29
C THR A 331 -15.04 20.90 0.21
N SER A 332 -15.65 21.37 -0.87
CA SER A 332 -16.99 20.93 -1.28
C SER A 332 -16.96 20.65 -2.77
N VAL A 333 -16.86 19.37 -3.13
CA VAL A 333 -16.72 18.96 -4.52
C VAL A 333 -17.97 19.31 -5.35
N ILE A 334 -19.16 19.11 -4.78
CA ILE A 334 -20.44 19.39 -5.47
C ILE A 334 -20.55 20.88 -5.79
N ASN A 335 -20.17 21.74 -4.84
CA ASN A 335 -20.19 23.20 -5.02
C ASN A 335 -18.90 23.73 -5.68
N LYS A 336 -18.00 22.85 -6.13
CA LYS A 336 -16.69 23.18 -6.73
C LYS A 336 -15.80 24.08 -5.87
N GLN A 337 -15.97 24.04 -4.54
CA GLN A 337 -15.20 24.87 -3.62
C GLN A 337 -13.85 24.25 -3.30
N ARG A 338 -12.78 25.02 -3.52
CA ARG A 338 -11.40 24.69 -3.14
C ARG A 338 -10.81 23.43 -3.80
N ILE A 339 -11.42 22.95 -4.89
CA ILE A 339 -10.85 21.87 -5.74
C ILE A 339 -9.49 22.31 -6.31
N HIS A 340 -9.39 23.54 -6.82
CA HIS A 340 -8.13 24.08 -7.36
C HIS A 340 -7.02 24.09 -6.31
N LYS A 341 -7.32 24.58 -5.09
CA LYS A 341 -6.37 24.58 -3.96
C LYS A 341 -5.89 23.16 -3.61
N ALA A 342 -6.76 22.16 -3.71
CA ALA A 342 -6.37 20.77 -3.50
C ALA A 342 -5.35 20.27 -4.53
N LEU A 343 -5.53 20.65 -5.81
CA LEU A 343 -4.58 20.32 -6.88
C LEU A 343 -3.25 21.06 -6.72
N GLU A 344 -3.28 22.35 -6.40
CA GLU A 344 -2.06 23.15 -6.10
C GLU A 344 -1.24 22.46 -5.02
N LYS A 345 -1.87 22.07 -3.91
CA LYS A 345 -1.16 21.43 -2.81
C LYS A 345 -0.64 20.04 -3.19
N ALA A 346 -1.38 19.28 -3.99
CA ALA A 346 -0.90 17.98 -4.47
C ALA A 346 0.40 18.12 -5.29
N ILE A 347 0.46 19.12 -6.20
CA ILE A 347 1.66 19.42 -6.98
C ILE A 347 2.80 19.96 -6.10
N GLU A 348 2.50 20.79 -5.11
CA GLU A 348 3.49 21.25 -4.12
C GLU A 348 4.11 20.05 -3.38
N VAL A 349 3.28 19.10 -2.92
CA VAL A 349 3.77 17.88 -2.26
C VAL A 349 4.59 17.01 -3.22
N CYS A 350 4.21 16.92 -4.50
CA CYS A 350 5.04 16.27 -5.53
C CYS A 350 6.44 16.92 -5.64
N ASN A 351 6.50 18.25 -5.58
CA ASN A 351 7.77 18.99 -5.65
C ASN A 351 8.60 18.80 -4.39
N ASN A 352 7.99 18.88 -3.20
CA ASN A 352 8.65 18.62 -1.92
C ASN A 352 9.25 17.21 -1.89
N ARG A 353 8.55 16.23 -2.48
CA ARG A 353 9.02 14.85 -2.62
C ARG A 353 10.25 14.72 -3.52
N LYS A 354 10.39 15.58 -4.54
CA LYS A 354 11.53 15.63 -5.47
C LYS A 354 12.72 16.47 -4.95
N ALA A 355 12.61 17.09 -3.77
CA ALA A 355 13.65 17.98 -3.25
C ALA A 355 15.01 17.28 -3.11
N LYS A 356 16.05 17.83 -3.76
CA LYS A 356 17.44 17.36 -3.70
C LYS A 356 18.25 18.28 -2.80
N ILE A 357 18.88 17.72 -1.77
CA ILE A 357 19.71 18.42 -0.79
C ILE A 357 21.17 18.04 -1.04
N LYS A 358 22.03 19.05 -1.12
CA LYS A 358 23.46 18.82 -1.27
C LYS A 358 24.01 18.13 -0.02
N THR A 359 24.85 17.12 -0.22
CA THR A 359 25.44 16.37 0.89
C THR A 359 26.24 17.28 1.83
N SER A 360 26.97 18.28 1.32
CA SER A 360 27.70 19.24 2.16
C SER A 360 26.76 20.03 3.07
N GLU A 361 25.72 20.62 2.49
CA GLU A 361 24.69 21.40 3.19
C GLU A 361 23.99 20.57 4.28
N LEU A 362 23.63 19.32 3.96
CA LEU A 362 23.03 18.40 4.92
C LEU A 362 23.95 18.16 6.12
N ASN A 363 25.24 17.91 5.89
CA ASN A 363 26.20 17.62 6.96
C ASN A 363 26.51 18.87 7.80
N GLU A 364 26.63 20.04 7.18
CA GLU A 364 26.82 21.33 7.87
C GLU A 364 25.67 21.64 8.83
N TYR A 365 24.45 21.24 8.48
CA TYR A 365 23.29 21.40 9.33
C TYR A 365 23.17 20.32 10.42
N ILE A 366 23.22 19.03 10.03
CA ILE A 366 22.80 17.94 10.92
C ILE A 366 23.89 17.46 11.88
N LEU A 367 25.16 17.50 11.49
CA LEU A 367 26.26 16.99 12.32
C LEU A 367 26.43 17.80 13.62
N PRO A 368 26.40 19.15 13.62
CA PRO A 368 26.48 19.92 14.86
C PRO A 368 25.31 19.64 15.82
N ILE A 369 24.13 19.33 15.29
CA ILE A 369 22.96 18.97 16.10
C ILE A 369 23.18 17.62 16.77
N ILE A 370 23.70 16.64 16.03
CA ILE A 370 24.05 15.31 16.55
C ILE A 370 25.15 15.41 17.60
N GLU A 371 26.15 16.28 17.42
CA GLU A 371 27.22 16.47 18.42
C GLU A 371 26.68 17.03 19.74
N ARG A 372 25.72 17.97 19.69
CA ARG A 372 25.07 18.52 20.89
C ARG A 372 24.08 17.54 21.53
N SER A 373 23.48 16.67 20.74
CA SER A 373 22.49 15.68 21.18
C SER A 373 22.86 14.29 20.67
N PRO A 374 23.93 13.68 21.20
CA PRO A 374 24.43 12.41 20.69
C PRO A 374 23.46 11.26 20.97
N PRO A 375 23.48 10.19 20.16
CA PRO A 375 22.69 9.01 20.45
C PRO A 375 23.08 8.40 21.80
N PRO A 376 22.13 7.87 22.59
CA PRO A 376 22.41 7.30 23.89
C PRO A 376 23.37 6.11 23.78
N ALA A 377 24.34 6.03 24.68
CA ALA A 377 25.25 4.90 24.76
C ALA A 377 24.49 3.63 25.16
N ILE A 378 24.77 2.52 24.49
CA ILE A 378 24.15 1.21 24.78
C ILE A 378 25.26 0.22 25.12
N LYS A 379 25.13 -0.47 26.26
CA LYS A 379 26.12 -1.44 26.76
C LYS A 379 27.54 -0.84 26.83
N GLY A 380 27.66 0.40 27.30
CA GLY A 380 28.94 1.12 27.40
C GLY A 380 29.58 1.52 26.06
N LYS A 381 28.91 1.28 24.92
CA LYS A 381 29.40 1.64 23.59
C LYS A 381 28.79 2.94 23.12
N TYR A 382 29.64 3.88 22.72
CA TYR A 382 29.23 5.15 22.14
C TYR A 382 28.98 5.02 20.65
N ILE A 383 27.84 5.55 20.20
CA ILE A 383 27.46 5.58 18.80
C ILE A 383 27.94 6.90 18.21
N LYS A 384 28.77 6.85 17.18
CA LYS A 384 29.28 8.02 16.46
C LYS A 384 28.74 8.01 15.05
N ILE A 385 27.91 9.00 14.73
CA ILE A 385 27.47 9.28 13.36
C ILE A 385 28.50 10.23 12.76
N LYS A 386 29.08 9.86 11.61
CA LYS A 386 30.20 10.60 11.00
C LYS A 386 29.79 11.41 9.77
N PHE A 387 28.70 11.01 9.14
CA PHE A 387 28.33 11.49 7.81
C PHE A 387 26.87 11.15 7.54
N ALA A 388 26.18 12.04 6.83
CA ALA A 388 24.83 11.84 6.32
C ALA A 388 24.78 12.16 4.81
N THR A 389 23.93 11.47 4.07
CA THR A 389 23.68 11.79 2.66
C THR A 389 22.23 11.50 2.30
N GLN A 390 21.69 12.22 1.32
CA GLN A 390 20.40 11.89 0.73
C GLN A 390 20.60 10.81 -0.34
N LEU A 391 19.80 9.75 -0.27
CA LEU A 391 19.79 8.69 -1.27
C LEU A 391 18.95 9.11 -2.48
N PRO A 392 19.33 8.71 -3.71
CA PRO A 392 18.57 9.01 -4.92
C PRO A 392 17.35 8.09 -5.02
N THR A 393 16.27 8.42 -4.30
CA THR A 393 15.03 7.66 -4.24
C THR A 393 13.83 8.56 -4.50
N HIS A 394 12.69 7.99 -4.91
CA HIS A 394 11.46 8.75 -5.21
C HIS A 394 10.82 9.43 -3.99
N ALA A 395 11.11 8.96 -2.78
CA ALA A 395 10.78 9.66 -1.54
C ALA A 395 12.07 10.13 -0.84
N PRO A 396 12.07 11.30 -0.16
CA PRO A 396 13.22 11.80 0.57
C PRO A 396 13.76 10.76 1.55
N SER A 397 14.94 10.22 1.24
CA SER A 397 15.60 9.18 2.02
C SER A 397 16.99 9.62 2.43
N PHE A 398 17.33 9.49 3.70
CA PHE A 398 18.59 9.94 4.26
C PHE A 398 19.31 8.76 4.91
N ALA A 399 20.56 8.54 4.51
CA ALA A 399 21.45 7.56 5.10
C ALA A 399 22.47 8.23 6.02
N PHE A 400 22.43 7.86 7.30
CA PHE A 400 23.38 8.27 8.31
C PHE A 400 24.38 7.14 8.56
N PHE A 401 25.66 7.43 8.39
CA PHE A 401 26.74 6.45 8.53
C PHE A 401 27.35 6.53 9.92
N CYS A 402 27.29 5.41 10.64
CA CYS A 402 27.76 5.32 12.02
C CYS A 402 28.53 4.02 12.29
N ASN A 403 29.23 3.97 13.42
CA ASN A 403 29.99 2.78 13.84
C ASN A 403 29.11 1.60 14.28
N LEU A 404 27.94 1.86 14.87
CA LEU A 404 27.07 0.86 15.50
C LEU A 404 25.58 1.11 15.19
N PRO A 405 25.14 0.97 13.92
CA PRO A 405 23.76 1.26 13.52
C PRO A 405 22.72 0.39 14.25
N GLN A 406 23.08 -0.85 14.60
CA GLN A 406 22.20 -1.80 15.29
C GLN A 406 21.77 -1.36 16.70
N TYR A 407 22.41 -0.34 17.26
CA TYR A 407 22.08 0.21 18.59
C TYR A 407 21.28 1.51 18.52
N LEU A 408 20.98 2.03 17.33
CA LEU A 408 20.14 3.20 17.19
C LEU A 408 18.67 2.82 17.32
N LYS A 409 17.97 3.53 18.21
CA LYS A 409 16.55 3.32 18.51
C LYS A 409 15.67 4.27 17.70
N GLU A 410 14.40 3.90 17.54
CA GLU A 410 13.41 4.67 16.78
C GLU A 410 13.25 6.12 17.29
N ASN A 411 13.36 6.35 18.60
CA ASN A 411 13.26 7.71 19.15
C ASN A 411 14.33 8.66 18.59
N TYR A 412 15.56 8.16 18.39
CA TYR A 412 16.63 8.97 17.81
C TYR A 412 16.44 9.17 16.30
N LYS A 413 15.87 8.16 15.62
CA LYS A 413 15.45 8.28 14.22
C LYS A 413 14.42 9.40 14.04
N ARG A 414 13.37 9.41 14.87
CA ARG A 414 12.34 10.47 14.89
C ARG A 414 12.91 11.84 15.23
N PHE A 415 13.87 11.92 16.15
CA PHE A 415 14.57 13.16 16.45
C PHE A 415 15.26 13.72 15.19
N LEU A 416 16.00 12.90 14.45
CA LEU A 416 16.65 13.33 13.20
C LEU A 416 15.62 13.71 12.13
N GLU A 417 14.55 12.94 11.99
CA GLU A 417 13.46 13.25 11.07
C GLU A 417 12.86 14.64 11.36
N ASN A 418 12.52 14.92 12.62
CA ASN A 418 11.98 16.22 13.02
C ASN A 418 12.94 17.37 12.70
N LYS A 419 14.26 17.16 12.90
CA LYS A 419 15.27 18.17 12.54
C LYS A 419 15.36 18.40 11.03
N LEU A 420 15.19 17.35 10.23
CA LEU A 420 15.11 17.51 8.78
C LEU A 420 13.86 18.31 8.38
N ARG A 421 12.70 18.02 8.98
CA ARG A 421 11.45 18.77 8.73
C ARG A 421 11.50 20.23 9.21
N GLU A 422 12.23 20.53 10.28
CA GLU A 422 12.44 21.90 10.75
C GLU A 422 13.23 22.76 9.75
N LYS A 423 14.11 22.14 8.95
CA LYS A 423 15.02 22.85 8.03
C LYS A 423 14.53 22.85 6.58
N TYR A 424 13.92 21.75 6.15
CA TYR A 424 13.52 21.52 4.77
C TYR A 424 12.02 21.27 4.72
N ASP A 425 11.35 21.85 3.72
CA ASP A 425 9.92 21.65 3.54
C ASP A 425 9.63 20.25 2.99
N PHE A 426 9.24 19.36 3.90
CA PHE A 426 8.75 18.01 3.59
C PHE A 426 7.29 17.85 4.00
N THR A 427 6.54 18.96 4.04
CA THR A 427 5.11 18.94 4.35
C THR A 427 4.39 17.98 3.40
N GLY A 428 3.61 17.07 3.94
CA GLY A 428 2.89 16.06 3.17
C GLY A 428 3.74 14.87 2.72
N VAL A 429 5.05 14.83 3.01
CA VAL A 429 5.95 13.79 2.50
C VAL A 429 6.54 12.94 3.64
N PRO A 430 6.35 11.61 3.65
CA PRO A 430 7.05 10.71 4.55
C PRO A 430 8.56 10.69 4.27
N ILE A 431 9.38 10.85 5.31
CA ILE A 431 10.85 10.83 5.20
C ILE A 431 11.38 9.47 5.66
N ARG A 432 12.36 8.93 4.94
CA ARG A 432 13.03 7.68 5.33
C ARG A 432 14.39 7.99 5.92
N VAL A 433 14.64 7.52 7.14
CA VAL A 433 15.95 7.65 7.80
C VAL A 433 16.55 6.26 7.99
N PHE A 434 17.72 6.05 7.41
CA PHE A 434 18.49 4.81 7.48
C PHE A 434 19.77 5.02 8.27
N PHE A 435 20.14 4.04 9.07
CA PHE A 435 21.46 3.97 9.69
C PHE A 435 22.27 2.87 9.04
N ARG A 436 23.43 3.23 8.50
CA ARG A 436 24.34 2.28 7.85
C ARG A 436 25.65 2.21 8.61
N LYS A 437 26.25 1.03 8.62
CA LYS A 437 27.60 0.85 9.15
C LYS A 437 28.57 1.48 8.15
N LYS A 438 29.44 2.36 8.63
CA LYS A 438 30.55 2.87 7.81
C LYS A 438 31.57 1.78 7.56
#